data_AF-A0A8J3BPU8-F1
#
_entry.id   AF-A0A8J3BPU8-F1
#
_cell.length_a   1.000
_cell.length_b   1.000
_cell.length_c   1.000
_cell.angle_alpha   90.00
_cell.angle_beta   90.00
_cell.angle_gamma   90.00
#
_symmetry.space_group_name_H-M   'P 1'
#
loop_
_entity.id
_entity.type
_entity.pdbx_description
1 polymer ?
#
loop_
_entity_poly.entity_id
_entity_poly.type
_entity_poly.pdbx_seq_one_letter_code
_entity_poly.pdbx_strand_id
1 'polypeptide(L)'
;MSAAPAFLVPAAPPGRVVGRSAVTPRPSGRRAVEAGEAGMPMTREELTAYAAAQVAVADQLLARHRPGTHHCCACGQPMPCSHAETIARRRDHYAQFLDPR
;
A
#
# COMPACT_ATOMS: atom_id res chain seq x y z
N MET A 1 6.92 -46.90 -23.62
CA MET A 1 8.10 -46.18 -24.14
C MET A 1 7.67 -44.74 -24.39
N SER A 2 7.91 -43.85 -23.43
CA SER A 2 7.46 -42.46 -23.46
C SER A 2 8.50 -41.58 -24.13
N ALA A 3 8.12 -40.90 -25.21
CA ALA A 3 8.89 -39.82 -25.80
C ALA A 3 8.41 -38.48 -25.21
N ALA A 4 9.34 -37.69 -24.68
CA ALA A 4 9.08 -36.33 -24.22
C ALA A 4 9.09 -35.35 -25.42
N PRO A 5 8.21 -34.34 -25.47
CA PRO A 5 8.30 -33.28 -26.46
C PRO A 5 9.37 -32.24 -26.06
N ALA A 6 10.19 -31.89 -27.05
CA ALA A 6 11.20 -30.84 -26.96
C ALA A 6 10.52 -29.45 -26.88
N PHE A 7 10.81 -28.70 -25.81
CA PHE A 7 10.44 -27.30 -25.70
C PHE A 7 11.47 -26.43 -26.44
N LEU A 8 10.98 -25.65 -27.41
CA LEU A 8 11.70 -24.54 -28.03
C LEU A 8 11.87 -23.40 -27.01
N VAL A 9 13.11 -23.11 -26.64
CA VAL A 9 13.49 -21.96 -25.81
C VAL A 9 13.65 -20.73 -26.72
N PRO A 10 12.95 -19.61 -26.49
CA PRO A 10 13.24 -18.37 -27.19
C PRO A 10 14.58 -17.79 -26.72
N ALA A 11 15.43 -17.42 -27.69
CA ALA A 11 16.70 -16.77 -27.48
C ALA A 11 16.52 -15.42 -26.76
N ALA A 12 17.25 -15.24 -25.65
CA ALA A 12 17.30 -13.99 -24.90
C ALA A 12 18.01 -12.89 -25.70
N PRO A 13 17.50 -11.64 -25.73
CA PRO A 13 18.25 -10.53 -26.31
C PRO A 13 19.43 -10.13 -25.41
N PRO A 14 20.61 -9.79 -25.98
CA PRO A 14 21.70 -9.20 -25.21
C PRO A 14 21.37 -7.73 -24.90
N GLY A 15 21.03 -7.44 -23.65
CA GLY A 15 20.56 -6.12 -23.24
C GLY A 15 20.97 -5.70 -21.83
N ARG A 16 22.20 -5.23 -21.69
CA ARG A 16 22.59 -4.04 -20.88
C ARG A 16 22.39 -4.11 -19.35
N VAL A 17 23.42 -4.48 -18.59
CA VAL A 17 23.57 -4.06 -17.19
C VAL A 17 25.04 -3.86 -16.80
N VAL A 18 25.57 -2.63 -16.97
CA VAL A 18 26.55 -2.06 -16.03
C VAL A 18 26.29 -0.56 -15.93
N GLY A 19 25.18 -0.20 -15.29
CA GLY A 19 24.95 1.14 -14.78
C GLY A 19 25.36 1.16 -13.32
N ARG A 20 26.61 1.56 -13.06
CA ARG A 20 27.08 1.94 -11.73
C ARG A 20 26.10 3.00 -11.21
N SER A 21 25.26 2.65 -10.23
CA SER A 21 24.31 3.59 -9.63
C SER A 21 25.09 4.81 -9.17
N ALA A 22 24.99 5.89 -9.95
CA ALA A 22 25.34 7.20 -9.47
C ALA A 22 24.33 7.49 -8.35
N VAL A 23 24.79 7.35 -7.11
CA VAL A 23 24.14 7.96 -5.96
C VAL A 23 24.19 9.46 -6.23
N THR A 24 23.16 9.99 -6.89
CA THR A 24 22.97 11.43 -6.94
C THR A 24 22.77 11.86 -5.50
N PRO A 25 23.62 12.75 -4.95
CA PRO A 25 23.37 13.30 -3.64
C PRO A 25 21.97 13.93 -3.67
N ARG A 26 21.11 13.43 -2.79
CA ARG A 26 19.78 13.98 -2.54
C ARG A 26 19.98 15.50 -2.35
N PRO A 27 19.40 16.37 -3.20
CA PRO A 27 19.59 17.80 -3.03
C PRO A 27 19.11 18.15 -1.63
N SER A 28 20.05 18.49 -0.75
CA SER A 28 19.83 19.02 0.60
C SER A 28 19.36 20.47 0.52
N GLY A 29 18.42 20.72 -0.39
CA GLY A 29 17.63 21.93 -0.43
C GLY A 29 16.29 21.60 0.21
N ARG A 30 16.18 21.77 1.52
CA ARG A 30 14.91 22.19 2.10
C ARG A 30 14.60 23.54 1.46
N ARG A 31 14.02 23.54 0.24
CA ARG A 31 13.24 24.68 -0.20
C ARG A 31 12.18 24.82 0.88
N ALA A 32 12.16 25.98 1.54
CA ALA A 32 11.01 26.38 2.33
C ALA A 32 9.81 26.13 1.42
N VAL A 33 9.02 25.12 1.75
CA VAL A 33 7.65 25.07 1.28
C VAL A 33 7.06 26.36 1.82
N GLU A 34 6.94 27.35 0.94
CA GLU A 34 6.12 28.52 1.20
C GLU A 34 4.83 27.98 1.80
N ALA A 35 4.44 28.56 2.94
CA ALA A 35 3.24 28.17 3.65
C ALA A 35 2.06 28.33 2.71
N GLY A 36 1.78 27.28 1.93
CA GLY A 36 0.57 27.16 1.14
C GLY A 36 -0.57 27.38 2.11
N GLU A 37 -1.50 28.24 1.70
CA GLU A 37 -2.66 28.68 2.45
C GLU A 37 -3.05 27.64 3.49
N ALA A 38 -2.93 28.00 4.77
CA ALA A 38 -3.34 27.14 5.87
C ALA A 38 -4.80 26.75 5.60
N GLY A 39 -4.99 25.49 5.17
CA GLY A 39 -6.30 25.00 4.79
C GLY A 39 -7.28 25.25 5.94
N MET A 40 -8.45 25.79 5.61
CA MET A 40 -9.47 26.06 6.61
C MET A 40 -9.70 24.80 7.46
N PRO A 41 -9.80 24.94 8.79
CA PRO A 41 -10.00 23.80 9.66
C PRO A 41 -11.31 23.11 9.28
N MET A 42 -11.27 21.78 9.11
CA MET A 42 -12.49 21.00 8.89
C MET A 42 -13.45 21.20 10.06
N THR A 43 -14.72 21.42 9.74
CA THR A 43 -15.81 21.36 10.70
C THR A 43 -15.94 19.93 11.26
N ARG A 44 -16.60 19.80 12.41
CA ARG A 44 -16.88 18.49 13.01
C ARG A 44 -17.68 17.59 12.05
N GLU A 45 -18.65 18.16 11.35
CA GLU A 45 -19.51 17.45 10.40
C GLU A 45 -18.69 16.90 9.21
N GLU A 46 -17.80 17.72 8.66
CA GLU A 46 -16.87 17.30 7.60
C GLU A 46 -15.91 16.22 8.08
N LEU A 47 -15.39 16.34 9.31
CA LEU A 47 -14.52 15.33 9.92
C LEU A 47 -15.25 13.99 10.09
N THR A 48 -16.49 14.00 10.59
CA THR A 48 -17.30 12.79 10.76
C THR A 48 -17.64 12.16 9.40
N ALA A 49 -18.01 12.96 8.39
CA ALA A 49 -18.26 12.46 7.04
C ALA A 49 -17.01 11.85 6.41
N TYR A 50 -15.86 12.50 6.56
CA TYR A 50 -14.58 11.98 6.10
C TYR A 50 -14.21 10.68 6.82
N ALA A 51 -14.34 10.63 8.14
CA ALA A 51 -14.06 9.44 8.94
C ALA A 51 -14.94 8.26 8.52
N ALA A 52 -16.23 8.48 8.24
CA ALA A 52 -17.15 7.45 7.77
C ALA A 52 -16.69 6.87 6.43
N ALA A 53 -16.27 7.73 5.49
CA ALA A 53 -15.72 7.29 4.21
C ALA A 53 -14.43 6.47 4.40
N GLN A 54 -13.54 6.90 5.30
CA GLN A 54 -12.30 6.17 5.58
C GLN A 54 -12.55 4.78 6.20
N VAL A 55 -13.50 4.68 7.14
CA VAL A 55 -13.91 3.39 7.72
C VAL A 55 -14.47 2.47 6.64
N ALA A 56 -15.37 2.98 5.79
CA ALA A 56 -15.97 2.19 4.70
C ALA A 56 -14.91 1.66 3.71
N VAL A 57 -13.92 2.49 3.35
CA VAL A 57 -12.81 2.06 2.47
C VAL A 57 -11.93 1.03 3.18
N ALA A 58 -11.60 1.24 4.46
CA ALA A 58 -10.79 0.30 5.21
C ALA A 58 -11.47 -1.07 5.36
N ASP A 59 -12.78 -1.10 5.59
CA ASP A 59 -13.58 -2.34 5.64
C ASP A 59 -13.55 -3.07 4.29
N GLN A 60 -13.71 -2.37 3.17
CA GLN A 60 -13.61 -2.96 1.84
C GLN A 60 -12.21 -3.52 1.55
N LEU A 61 -11.15 -2.87 2.03
CA LEU A 61 -9.79 -3.34 1.89
C LEU A 61 -9.55 -4.58 2.75
N LEU A 62 -9.95 -4.56 4.03
CA LEU A 62 -9.81 -5.70 4.95
C LEU A 62 -10.51 -6.95 4.44
N ALA A 63 -11.68 -6.81 3.81
CA ALA A 63 -12.40 -7.95 3.21
C ALA A 63 -11.58 -8.72 2.16
N ARG A 64 -10.55 -8.10 1.57
CA ARG A 64 -9.63 -8.73 0.60
C ARG A 64 -8.49 -9.49 1.28
N HIS A 65 -8.23 -9.24 2.56
CA HIS A 65 -7.19 -9.90 3.35
C HIS A 65 -7.75 -11.13 4.06
N ARG A 66 -7.59 -12.29 3.41
CA ARG A 66 -8.01 -13.59 3.92
C ARG A 66 -6.83 -14.58 3.91
N PRO A 67 -6.86 -15.61 4.77
CA PRO A 67 -5.89 -16.72 4.69
C PRO A 67 -5.88 -17.31 3.27
N GLY A 68 -4.69 -17.42 2.69
CA GLY A 68 -4.42 -18.11 1.44
C GLY A 68 -3.66 -19.41 1.67
N THR A 69 -2.94 -19.86 0.65
CA THR A 69 -2.09 -21.06 0.71
C THR A 69 -0.75 -20.77 1.38
N HIS A 70 -0.09 -21.81 1.91
CA HIS A 70 1.29 -21.73 2.42
C HIS A 70 1.54 -20.66 3.49
N HIS A 71 0.60 -20.47 4.42
CA HIS A 71 0.70 -19.47 5.49
C HIS A 71 0.81 -18.02 5.00
N CYS A 72 0.40 -17.74 3.75
CA CYS A 72 0.34 -16.40 3.20
C CYS A 72 -1.10 -15.88 3.17
N CYS A 73 -1.25 -14.56 3.28
CA CYS A 73 -2.46 -13.83 2.99
C CYS A 73 -2.73 -13.82 1.47
N ALA A 74 -3.99 -13.64 1.07
CA ALA A 74 -4.37 -13.42 -0.33
C ALA A 74 -3.66 -12.24 -1.01
N CYS A 75 -3.13 -11.28 -0.25
CA CYS A 75 -2.30 -10.19 -0.79
C CYS A 75 -0.82 -10.58 -1.04
N GLY A 76 -0.44 -11.84 -0.78
CA GLY A 76 0.92 -12.36 -0.96
C GLY A 76 1.87 -12.15 0.23
N GLN A 77 1.44 -11.44 1.28
CA GLN A 77 2.24 -11.28 2.50
C GLN A 77 2.13 -12.50 3.43
N PRO A 78 3.17 -12.83 4.21
CA PRO A 78 3.06 -13.84 5.27
C PRO A 78 1.96 -13.50 6.28
N MET A 79 1.41 -14.53 6.93
CA MET A 79 0.49 -14.37 8.06
C MET A 79 1.28 -14.34 9.39
N PRO A 80 0.96 -13.41 10.33
CA PRO A 80 -0.09 -12.39 10.25
C PRO A 80 0.24 -11.27 9.25
N CYS A 81 -0.79 -10.81 8.54
CA CYS A 81 -0.63 -9.86 7.44
C CYS A 81 -0.45 -8.42 7.97
N SER A 82 0.78 -7.90 7.94
CA SER A 82 1.11 -6.54 8.38
C SER A 82 0.35 -5.44 7.63
N HIS A 83 -0.01 -5.67 6.36
CA HIS A 83 -0.87 -4.76 5.59
C HIS A 83 -2.29 -4.71 6.16
N ALA A 84 -2.87 -5.87 6.48
CA ALA A 84 -4.19 -5.94 7.10
C ALA A 84 -4.18 -5.24 8.46
N GLU A 85 -3.13 -5.45 9.27
CA GLU A 85 -2.97 -4.77 10.55
C GLU A 85 -2.88 -3.25 10.40
N THR A 86 -2.16 -2.76 9.39
CA THR A 86 -2.07 -1.31 9.12
C THR A 86 -3.42 -0.72 8.73
N ILE A 87 -4.20 -1.42 7.90
CA ILE A 87 -5.54 -0.99 7.51
C ILE A 87 -6.49 -1.01 8.71
N ALA A 88 -6.42 -2.05 9.54
CA ALA A 88 -7.21 -2.16 10.77
C ALA A 88 -6.92 -0.99 11.74
N ARG A 89 -5.64 -0.64 11.95
CA ARG A 89 -5.29 0.53 12.78
C ARG A 89 -5.86 1.84 12.23
N ARG A 90 -5.87 2.01 10.91
CA ARG A 90 -6.48 3.20 10.28
C ARG A 90 -7.99 3.23 10.46
N ARG A 91 -8.65 2.09 10.26
CA ARG A 91 -10.09 1.93 10.52
C ARG A 91 -10.42 2.33 11.96
N ASP A 92 -9.70 1.78 12.93
CA ASP A 92 -9.95 2.01 14.35
C ASP A 92 -9.65 3.46 14.75
N HIS A 93 -8.65 4.09 14.14
CA HIS A 93 -8.41 5.52 14.32
C HIS A 93 -9.59 6.36 13.84
N TYR A 94 -10.13 6.11 12.65
CA TYR A 94 -11.24 6.90 12.13
C TYR A 94 -12.59 6.59 12.81
N ALA A 95 -12.80 5.35 13.26
CA ALA A 95 -14.00 4.96 13.97
C ALA A 95 -14.22 5.77 15.27
N GLN A 96 -13.14 6.27 15.90
CA GLN A 96 -13.21 7.12 17.10
C GLN A 96 -13.95 8.45 16.84
N PHE A 97 -14.02 8.93 15.60
CA PHE A 97 -14.74 10.16 15.25
C PHE A 97 -16.23 9.93 14.93
N LEU A 98 -16.68 8.66 14.89
CA LEU A 98 -18.08 8.29 14.58
C LEU A 98 -18.89 8.00 15.84
N ASP A 99 -18.28 7.41 16.86
CA ASP A 99 -18.87 7.15 18.18
C ASP A 99 -17.95 7.74 19.27
N PRO A 100 -18.00 9.07 19.50
CA PRO A 100 -17.22 9.70 20.56
C PRO A 100 -17.83 9.29 21.91
N ARG A 101 -17.29 8.23 22.50
CA ARG A 101 -17.61 7.79 23.86
C ARG A 101 -17.06 8.74 24.92
#